data_AF-A0AAU5UIZ7-F1
#
_entry.id   AF-A0AAU5UIZ7-F1
#
_cell.length_a   1.000
_cell.length_b   1.000
_cell.length_c   1.000
_cell.angle_alpha   90.00
_cell.angle_beta   90.00
_cell.angle_gamma   90.00
#
_symmetry.space_group_name_H-M   'P 1'
#
loop_
_entity.id
_entity.type
_entity.pdbx_description
1 polymer ?
#
loop_
_entity_poly.entity_id
_entity_poly.type
_entity_poly.pdbx_seq_one_letter_code
_entity_poly.pdbx_strand_id
1 'polypeptide(L)'
;MSYQQFPPPQGTPYPGPPPKPLRPHDPLAVALGNASFLGLGYFLIRRVLLGVLGLVGTAILVVLLCSQRKTGYEFALLGWGVLQIVHGWFLARRERLQAASLTKRLVAGGVAIVVLGGVAFERYDAQRIDKQAVAAREAGDCGGVRAAQAKYGPGHRIGDAPRTVRVEGDVAACDRIDVSADTLTTATALIDVPRMKTGFDQLSAVAADPNQQQTVGRAVDQFVARFPLKDSCASLEVTNWLRTRKPVGNVLDRPNALVPKIEPNALLGCADAQAAKSDWVNARSMYQLLVSRYPRAKQAVRARSGVQNANYQILQAKVRAELARVRNLVSSGGYCSTPRKYSPAPRLRGGVNRAVFSGASEYTSKLPSQWKGTTADNSALVVCAGEETQGTAVRTCRYTPFIGSGGSDTWVTFYKIQVPVRVYELRTGRLIRTSKLQISGSVCPATITYTTYNGVGFPDTEQDVKPTAATIRAAFQPLVVRP
;
A
#
# COMPACT_ATOMS: atom_id res chain seq x y z
N MET A 1 124.33 -2.03 -78.94
CA MET A 1 124.21 -2.29 -77.49
C MET A 1 122.79 -1.95 -77.09
N SER A 2 121.95 -2.97 -76.89
CA SER A 2 120.53 -2.82 -76.61
C SER A 2 120.29 -2.73 -75.10
N TYR A 3 119.64 -1.68 -74.65
CA TYR A 3 119.20 -1.52 -73.26
C TYR A 3 117.92 -2.35 -73.04
N GLN A 4 118.00 -3.36 -72.17
CA GLN A 4 116.85 -4.09 -71.63
C GLN A 4 116.09 -3.21 -70.65
N GLN A 5 114.82 -2.93 -70.93
CA GLN A 5 113.87 -2.38 -69.97
C GLN A 5 113.20 -3.51 -69.19
N PHE A 6 113.36 -3.49 -67.86
CA PHE A 6 112.63 -4.36 -66.93
C PHE A 6 111.19 -3.85 -66.71
N PRO A 7 110.18 -4.73 -66.59
CA PRO A 7 108.82 -4.34 -66.27
C PRO A 7 108.67 -3.89 -64.80
N PRO A 8 107.67 -3.04 -64.48
CA PRO A 8 107.43 -2.55 -63.12
C PRO A 8 106.97 -3.67 -62.16
N PRO A 9 107.24 -3.55 -60.85
CA PRO A 9 106.91 -4.57 -59.87
C PRO A 9 105.39 -4.76 -59.71
N GLN A 10 104.95 -6.01 -59.75
CA GLN A 10 103.59 -6.44 -59.46
C GLN A 10 103.26 -6.14 -57.99
N GLY A 11 102.28 -5.26 -57.76
CA GLY A 11 101.71 -5.02 -56.43
C GLY A 11 101.03 -6.29 -55.91
N THR A 12 101.36 -6.68 -54.67
CA THR A 12 100.65 -7.73 -53.93
C THR A 12 99.20 -7.30 -53.65
N PRO A 13 98.19 -8.16 -53.88
CA PRO A 13 96.83 -7.86 -53.44
C PRO A 13 96.76 -7.84 -51.91
N TYR A 14 96.39 -6.70 -51.32
CA TYR A 14 95.98 -6.64 -49.92
C TYR A 14 94.73 -7.54 -49.74
N PRO A 15 94.71 -8.50 -48.81
CA PRO A 15 93.47 -9.20 -48.49
C PRO A 15 92.56 -8.21 -47.75
N GLY A 16 91.53 -7.72 -48.45
CA GLY A 16 90.43 -7.03 -47.78
C GLY A 16 89.82 -7.92 -46.69
N PRO A 17 89.21 -7.34 -45.64
CA PRO A 17 88.55 -8.12 -44.60
C PRO A 17 87.53 -9.09 -45.24
N PRO A 18 87.44 -10.34 -44.76
CA PRO A 18 86.53 -11.32 -45.34
C PRO A 18 85.11 -10.72 -45.37
N PRO A 19 84.36 -10.88 -46.47
CA PRO A 19 82.99 -10.39 -46.54
C PRO A 19 82.22 -10.95 -45.35
N LYS A 20 81.57 -10.07 -44.58
CA LYS A 20 80.74 -10.49 -43.44
C LYS A 20 79.76 -11.55 -43.97
N PRO A 21 79.73 -12.77 -43.41
CA PRO A 21 78.80 -13.78 -43.88
C PRO A 21 77.37 -13.25 -43.73
N LEU A 22 76.71 -13.04 -44.86
CA LEU A 22 75.29 -12.73 -44.91
C LEU A 22 74.56 -13.94 -44.33
N ARG A 23 74.00 -13.78 -43.13
CA ARG A 23 73.24 -14.85 -42.48
C ARG A 23 71.95 -15.10 -43.28
N PRO A 24 71.63 -16.35 -43.66
CA PRO A 24 70.44 -16.66 -44.43
C PRO A 24 69.14 -16.44 -43.62
N HIS A 25 68.11 -15.93 -44.32
CA HIS A 25 66.77 -15.66 -43.79
C HIS A 25 65.77 -16.67 -44.37
N ASP A 26 64.94 -17.28 -43.51
CA ASP A 26 63.96 -18.30 -43.89
C ASP A 26 62.55 -17.70 -43.90
N PRO A 27 61.89 -17.54 -45.07
CA PRO A 27 60.59 -16.86 -45.18
C PRO A 27 59.48 -17.50 -44.34
N LEU A 28 59.51 -18.82 -44.18
CA LEU A 28 58.56 -19.56 -43.36
C LEU A 28 58.76 -19.26 -41.87
N ALA A 29 60.01 -19.19 -41.41
CA ALA A 29 60.30 -18.84 -40.02
C ALA A 29 59.89 -17.40 -39.70
N VAL A 30 60.02 -16.48 -40.67
CA VAL A 30 59.58 -15.08 -40.54
C VAL A 30 58.05 -14.99 -40.47
N ALA A 31 57.36 -15.69 -41.35
CA ALA A 31 55.90 -15.74 -41.35
C ALA A 31 55.34 -16.36 -40.06
N LEU A 32 55.91 -17.49 -39.59
CA LEU A 32 55.55 -18.10 -38.31
C LEU A 32 55.86 -17.17 -37.13
N GLY A 33 57.00 -16.48 -37.15
CA GLY A 33 57.35 -15.50 -36.13
C GLY A 33 56.33 -14.36 -36.07
N ASN A 34 55.90 -13.83 -37.22
CA ASN A 34 54.86 -12.80 -37.26
C ASN A 34 53.45 -13.32 -36.94
N ALA A 35 53.17 -14.62 -37.14
CA ALA A 35 51.91 -15.24 -36.75
C ALA A 35 51.68 -15.24 -35.22
N SER A 36 52.73 -15.03 -34.43
CA SER A 36 52.61 -14.80 -32.97
C SER A 36 52.05 -13.41 -32.61
N PHE A 37 51.83 -12.52 -33.58
CA PHE A 37 51.43 -11.11 -33.38
C PHE A 37 52.46 -10.22 -32.65
N LEU A 38 53.63 -10.77 -32.29
CA LEU A 38 54.69 -10.05 -31.58
C LEU A 38 55.73 -9.39 -32.51
N GLY A 39 55.54 -9.46 -33.83
CA GLY A 39 56.49 -8.94 -34.82
C GLY A 39 57.83 -9.69 -34.86
N LEU A 40 57.91 -10.90 -34.28
CA LEU A 40 59.15 -11.69 -34.16
C LEU A 40 59.81 -11.98 -35.53
N GLY A 41 59.02 -12.12 -36.58
CA GLY A 41 59.54 -12.31 -37.94
C GLY A 41 60.38 -11.12 -38.42
N TYR A 42 59.99 -9.89 -38.08
CA TYR A 42 60.77 -8.70 -38.42
C TYR A 42 62.10 -8.62 -37.65
N PHE A 43 62.11 -9.05 -36.38
CA PHE A 43 63.34 -9.16 -35.60
C PHE A 43 64.28 -10.25 -36.15
N LEU A 44 63.74 -11.37 -36.65
CA LEU A 44 64.52 -12.44 -37.29
C LEU A 44 65.25 -11.96 -38.55
N ILE A 45 64.73 -10.95 -39.26
CA ILE A 45 65.38 -10.29 -40.41
C ILE A 45 66.09 -8.97 -40.03
N ARG A 46 66.32 -8.73 -38.73
CA ARG A 46 66.96 -7.51 -38.17
C ARG A 46 66.30 -6.18 -38.54
N ARG A 47 65.03 -6.19 -38.92
CA ARG A 47 64.22 -4.98 -39.19
C ARG A 47 63.56 -4.52 -37.89
N VAL A 48 64.36 -4.02 -36.95
CA VAL A 48 63.93 -3.64 -35.60
C VAL A 48 62.76 -2.65 -35.61
N LEU A 49 62.80 -1.62 -36.47
CA LEU A 49 61.73 -0.63 -36.58
C LEU A 49 60.38 -1.27 -36.95
N LEU A 50 60.37 -2.20 -37.91
CA LEU A 50 59.15 -2.90 -38.33
C LEU A 50 58.65 -3.88 -37.25
N GLY A 51 59.56 -4.51 -36.51
CA GLY A 51 59.20 -5.35 -35.37
C GLY A 51 58.52 -4.55 -34.25
N VAL A 52 59.07 -3.37 -33.92
CA VAL A 52 58.48 -2.46 -32.93
C VAL A 52 57.12 -1.93 -33.41
N LEU A 53 57.00 -1.49 -34.68
CA LEU A 53 55.72 -1.04 -35.23
C LEU A 53 54.66 -2.15 -35.24
N GLY A 54 55.07 -3.38 -35.59
CA GLY A 54 54.22 -4.57 -35.53
C GLY A 54 53.67 -4.81 -34.14
N LEU A 55 54.56 -4.83 -33.14
CA LEU A 55 54.22 -5.00 -31.73
C LEU A 55 53.32 -3.88 -31.21
N VAL A 56 53.67 -2.62 -31.48
CA VAL A 56 52.88 -1.44 -31.05
C VAL A 56 51.50 -1.46 -31.69
N GLY A 57 51.39 -1.80 -32.98
CA GLY A 57 50.10 -1.94 -33.65
C GLY A 57 49.23 -3.03 -33.02
N THR A 58 49.83 -4.19 -32.70
CA THR A 58 49.13 -5.26 -31.96
C THR A 58 48.68 -4.77 -30.59
N ALA A 59 49.56 -4.10 -29.83
CA ALA A 59 49.24 -3.58 -28.50
C ALA A 59 48.11 -2.55 -28.54
N ILE A 60 48.13 -1.61 -29.49
CA ILE A 60 47.05 -0.64 -29.70
C ILE A 60 45.74 -1.33 -30.01
N LEU A 61 45.74 -2.32 -30.92
CA LEU A 61 44.52 -3.05 -31.28
C LEU A 61 43.97 -3.87 -30.11
N VAL A 62 44.82 -4.48 -29.29
CA VAL A 62 44.40 -5.17 -28.06
C VAL A 62 43.82 -4.19 -27.05
N VAL A 63 44.44 -3.02 -26.86
CA VAL A 63 43.91 -1.97 -25.98
C VAL A 63 42.55 -1.45 -26.49
N LEU A 64 42.41 -1.23 -27.80
CA LEU A 64 41.15 -0.83 -28.41
C LEU A 64 40.08 -1.92 -28.28
N LEU A 65 40.45 -3.19 -28.46
CA LEU A 65 39.55 -4.32 -28.25
C LEU A 65 39.04 -4.38 -26.80
N CYS A 66 39.93 -4.19 -25.83
CA CYS A 66 39.59 -4.21 -24.41
C CYS A 66 38.77 -2.98 -23.97
N SER A 67 39.04 -1.81 -24.55
CA SER A 67 38.38 -0.55 -24.18
C SER A 67 37.05 -0.34 -24.88
N GLN A 68 36.98 -0.60 -26.19
CA GLN A 68 35.78 -0.36 -27.00
C GLN A 68 34.84 -1.57 -27.04
N ARG A 69 35.36 -2.78 -26.80
CA ARG A 69 34.58 -4.03 -26.69
C ARG A 69 33.67 -4.32 -27.90
N LYS A 70 34.08 -3.90 -29.11
CA LYS A 70 33.35 -4.13 -30.38
C LYS A 70 33.98 -5.24 -31.21
N THR A 71 33.16 -6.05 -31.86
CA THR A 71 33.57 -7.13 -32.79
C THR A 71 34.41 -6.64 -33.97
N GLY A 72 34.25 -5.37 -34.38
CA GLY A 72 35.08 -4.77 -35.44
C GLY A 72 36.58 -4.80 -35.13
N TYR A 73 36.98 -4.68 -33.86
CA TYR A 73 38.39 -4.75 -33.47
C TYR A 73 38.94 -6.18 -33.46
N GLU A 74 38.09 -7.21 -33.33
CA GLU A 74 38.52 -8.60 -33.52
C GLU A 74 38.92 -8.84 -34.98
N PHE A 75 38.09 -8.38 -35.93
CA PHE A 75 38.42 -8.46 -37.35
C PHE A 75 39.63 -7.60 -37.71
N ALA A 76 39.76 -6.41 -37.13
CA ALA A 76 40.93 -5.55 -37.34
C ALA A 76 42.21 -6.22 -36.84
N LEU A 77 42.17 -6.87 -35.67
CA LEU A 77 43.30 -7.62 -35.13
C LEU A 77 43.64 -8.80 -36.04
N LEU A 78 42.67 -9.61 -36.44
CA LEU A 78 42.89 -10.72 -37.38
C LEU A 78 43.51 -10.24 -38.70
N GLY A 79 42.96 -9.16 -39.28
CA GLY A 79 43.48 -8.54 -40.50
C GLY A 79 44.91 -8.02 -40.32
N TRP A 80 45.21 -7.38 -39.19
CA TRP A 80 46.56 -6.93 -38.83
C TRP A 80 47.56 -8.10 -38.75
N GLY A 81 47.15 -9.22 -38.16
CA GLY A 81 47.95 -10.44 -38.10
C GLY A 81 48.27 -10.98 -39.49
N VAL A 82 47.25 -11.12 -40.34
CA VAL A 82 47.42 -11.57 -41.74
C VAL A 82 48.36 -10.64 -42.50
N LEU A 83 48.20 -9.33 -42.33
CA LEU A 83 49.08 -8.34 -42.95
C LEU A 83 50.53 -8.52 -42.51
N GLN A 84 50.80 -8.71 -41.21
CA GLN A 84 52.16 -8.95 -40.71
C GLN A 84 52.77 -10.26 -41.25
N ILE A 85 51.98 -11.32 -41.36
CA ILE A 85 52.42 -12.62 -41.91
C ILE A 85 52.79 -12.46 -43.39
N VAL A 86 51.89 -11.90 -44.21
CA VAL A 86 52.07 -11.73 -45.65
C VAL A 86 53.23 -10.79 -45.96
N HIS A 87 53.30 -9.65 -45.25
CA HIS A 87 54.35 -8.65 -45.45
C HIS A 87 55.73 -9.20 -45.01
N GLY A 88 55.80 -9.88 -43.87
CA GLY A 88 57.03 -10.55 -43.41
C GLY A 88 57.53 -11.62 -44.38
N TRP A 89 56.62 -12.47 -44.88
CA TRP A 89 56.94 -13.46 -45.91
C TRP A 89 57.52 -12.81 -47.17
N PHE A 90 56.86 -11.75 -47.66
CA PHE A 90 57.28 -11.07 -48.89
C PHE A 90 58.66 -10.42 -48.76
N LEU A 91 58.93 -9.74 -47.63
CA LEU A 91 60.23 -9.15 -47.34
C LEU A 91 61.35 -10.19 -47.28
N ALA A 92 61.10 -11.33 -46.66
CA ALA A 92 62.08 -12.41 -46.56
C ALA A 92 62.35 -13.12 -47.90
N ARG A 93 61.41 -13.05 -48.86
CA ARG A 93 61.51 -13.70 -50.17
C ARG A 93 62.34 -12.91 -51.20
N ARG A 94 62.57 -11.61 -50.97
CA ARG A 94 63.35 -10.73 -51.88
C ARG A 94 64.87 -10.82 -51.70
N GLU A 95 65.36 -11.40 -50.61
CA GLU A 95 66.79 -11.65 -50.40
C GLU A 95 67.17 -13.06 -50.91
N ARG A 96 68.35 -13.23 -51.52
CA ARG A 96 68.77 -14.47 -52.24
C ARG A 96 68.53 -15.73 -51.38
N LEU A 97 67.70 -16.63 -51.91
CA LEU A 97 67.29 -17.91 -51.31
C LEU A 97 68.48 -18.83 -51.05
N GLN A 98 68.74 -19.21 -49.80
CA GLN A 98 69.39 -20.49 -49.46
C GLN A 98 69.22 -20.91 -47.98
N ALA A 99 69.20 -22.24 -47.80
CA ALA A 99 69.12 -23.07 -46.58
C ALA A 99 67.97 -22.78 -45.58
N ALA A 100 66.93 -23.62 -45.65
CA ALA A 100 65.89 -23.72 -44.62
C ALA A 100 66.51 -24.03 -43.24
N SER A 101 66.14 -23.26 -42.22
CA SER A 101 66.63 -23.49 -40.86
C SER A 101 65.52 -24.10 -40.02
N LEU A 102 65.56 -25.41 -39.88
CA LEU A 102 64.59 -26.19 -39.10
C LEU A 102 64.48 -25.68 -37.66
N THR A 103 65.61 -25.33 -37.03
CA THR A 103 65.66 -24.76 -35.68
C THR A 103 64.90 -23.42 -35.59
N LYS A 104 65.08 -22.50 -36.54
CA LYS A 104 64.36 -21.21 -36.54
C LYS A 104 62.86 -21.39 -36.76
N ARG A 105 62.46 -22.34 -37.61
CA ARG A 105 61.05 -22.69 -37.82
C ARG A 105 60.41 -23.29 -36.57
N LEU A 106 61.11 -24.19 -35.88
CA LEU A 106 60.61 -24.82 -34.66
C LEU A 106 60.46 -23.81 -33.52
N VAL A 107 61.43 -22.89 -33.35
CA VAL A 107 61.34 -21.83 -32.33
C VAL A 107 60.20 -20.86 -32.67
N ALA A 108 60.14 -20.35 -33.91
CA ALA A 108 59.09 -19.41 -34.32
C ALA A 108 57.69 -20.04 -34.29
N GLY A 109 57.56 -21.29 -34.77
CA GLY A 109 56.34 -22.06 -34.72
C GLY A 109 55.92 -22.39 -33.28
N GLY A 110 56.87 -22.76 -32.42
CA GLY A 110 56.61 -23.01 -31.00
C GLY A 110 56.07 -21.78 -30.29
N VAL A 111 56.66 -20.60 -30.51
CA VAL A 111 56.15 -19.34 -29.92
C VAL A 111 54.75 -19.01 -30.47
N ALA A 112 54.52 -19.15 -31.77
CA ALA A 112 53.20 -18.91 -32.36
C ALA A 112 52.13 -19.87 -31.79
N ILE A 113 52.46 -21.16 -31.64
CA ILE A 113 51.57 -22.16 -31.04
C ILE A 113 51.26 -21.82 -29.58
N VAL A 114 52.26 -21.42 -28.79
CA VAL A 114 52.04 -21.04 -27.38
C VAL A 114 51.12 -19.83 -27.28
N VAL A 115 51.34 -18.78 -28.08
CA VAL A 115 50.51 -17.57 -28.05
C VAL A 115 49.09 -17.84 -28.54
N LEU A 116 48.94 -18.44 -29.72
CA LEU A 116 47.63 -18.71 -30.31
C LEU A 116 46.87 -19.78 -29.52
N GLY A 117 47.56 -20.81 -29.04
CA GLY A 117 47.01 -21.84 -28.17
C GLY A 117 46.52 -21.28 -26.84
N GLY A 118 47.28 -20.36 -26.23
CA GLY A 118 46.85 -19.63 -25.04
C GLY A 118 45.56 -18.83 -25.28
N VAL A 119 45.50 -18.05 -26.37
CA VAL A 119 44.28 -17.28 -26.73
C VAL A 119 43.10 -18.20 -27.04
N ALA A 120 43.32 -19.31 -27.74
CA ALA A 120 42.28 -20.29 -28.05
C ALA A 120 41.75 -20.97 -26.77
N PHE A 121 42.64 -21.29 -25.82
CA PHE A 121 42.28 -21.83 -24.53
C PHE A 121 41.45 -20.83 -23.71
N GLU A 122 41.87 -19.57 -23.62
CA GLU A 122 41.12 -18.51 -22.93
C GLU A 122 39.74 -18.30 -23.55
N ARG A 123 39.61 -18.34 -24.89
CA ARG A 123 38.31 -18.29 -25.57
C ARG A 123 37.43 -19.49 -25.26
N TYR A 124 38.00 -20.69 -25.24
CA TYR A 124 37.27 -21.90 -24.90
C TYR A 124 36.77 -21.88 -23.44
N ASP A 125 37.63 -21.49 -22.49
CA ASP A 125 37.24 -21.40 -21.09
C ASP A 125 36.22 -20.27 -20.86
N ALA A 126 36.38 -19.12 -21.56
CA ALA A 126 35.38 -18.05 -21.54
C ALA A 126 34.00 -18.53 -22.00
N GLN A 127 33.94 -19.34 -23.07
CA GLN A 127 32.70 -19.94 -23.56
C GLN A 127 32.10 -20.93 -22.55
N ARG A 128 32.93 -21.69 -21.84
CA ARG A 128 32.48 -22.62 -20.80
C ARG A 128 31.88 -21.86 -19.61
N ILE A 129 32.51 -20.77 -19.18
CA ILE A 129 32.02 -19.90 -18.10
C ILE A 129 30.70 -19.21 -18.52
N ASP A 130 30.62 -18.70 -19.75
CA ASP A 130 29.39 -18.09 -20.30
C ASP A 130 28.21 -19.06 -20.30
N LYS A 131 28.43 -20.33 -20.72
CA LYS A 131 27.40 -21.38 -20.64
C LYS A 131 26.95 -21.64 -19.20
N GLN A 132 27.86 -21.62 -18.23
CA GLN A 132 27.52 -21.78 -16.81
C GLN A 132 26.69 -20.59 -16.31
N ALA A 133 27.03 -19.36 -16.69
CA ALA A 133 26.28 -18.17 -16.34
C ALA A 133 24.87 -18.19 -16.95
N VAL A 134 24.72 -18.57 -18.22
CA VAL A 134 23.43 -18.72 -18.88
C VAL A 134 22.59 -19.79 -18.21
N ALA A 135 23.16 -20.96 -17.92
CA ALA A 135 22.44 -22.03 -17.22
C ALA A 135 21.98 -21.61 -15.81
N ALA A 136 22.82 -20.88 -15.07
CA ALA A 136 22.47 -20.32 -13.77
C ALA A 136 21.32 -19.29 -13.89
N ARG A 137 21.38 -18.40 -14.89
CA ARG A 137 20.31 -17.43 -15.17
C ARG A 137 18.99 -18.10 -15.55
N GLU A 138 19.04 -19.12 -16.40
CA GLU A 138 17.85 -19.92 -16.77
C GLU A 138 17.26 -20.67 -15.57
N ALA A 139 18.09 -21.04 -14.60
CA ALA A 139 17.66 -21.61 -13.31
C ALA A 139 17.21 -20.53 -12.29
N GLY A 140 17.34 -19.24 -12.60
CA GLY A 140 17.08 -18.13 -11.68
C GLY A 140 18.06 -18.03 -10.50
N ASP A 141 19.27 -18.57 -10.65
CA ASP A 141 20.32 -18.61 -9.63
C ASP A 141 21.33 -17.46 -9.79
N CYS A 142 21.03 -16.32 -9.17
CA CYS A 142 21.96 -15.18 -9.13
C CYS A 142 23.29 -15.48 -8.45
N GLY A 143 23.32 -16.41 -7.48
CA GLY A 143 24.55 -16.86 -6.85
C GLY A 143 25.45 -17.57 -7.88
N GLY A 144 24.86 -18.45 -8.68
CA GLY A 144 25.53 -19.13 -9.79
C GLY A 144 26.05 -18.18 -10.87
N VAL A 145 25.29 -17.15 -11.25
CA VAL A 145 25.72 -16.12 -12.22
C VAL A 145 26.96 -15.36 -11.71
N ARG A 146 26.93 -14.90 -10.44
CA ARG A 146 28.08 -14.22 -9.81
C ARG A 146 29.28 -15.15 -9.67
N ALA A 147 29.05 -16.41 -9.29
CA ALA A 147 30.10 -17.42 -9.19
C ALA A 147 30.74 -17.73 -10.55
N ALA A 148 29.98 -17.69 -11.65
CA ALA A 148 30.53 -17.79 -12.99
C ALA A 148 31.37 -16.55 -13.34
N GLN A 149 30.89 -15.34 -13.08
CA GLN A 149 31.65 -14.11 -13.30
C GLN A 149 32.99 -14.10 -12.56
N ALA A 150 33.02 -14.57 -11.31
CA ALA A 150 34.22 -14.61 -10.48
C ALA A 150 35.35 -15.48 -11.06
N LYS A 151 35.05 -16.37 -12.01
CA LYS A 151 36.07 -17.18 -12.72
C LYS A 151 36.79 -16.40 -13.82
N TYR A 152 36.26 -15.25 -14.25
CA TYR A 152 36.92 -14.45 -15.27
C TYR A 152 38.18 -13.76 -14.74
N GLY A 153 39.32 -14.15 -15.30
CA GLY A 153 40.61 -13.49 -15.11
C GLY A 153 40.92 -12.42 -16.16
N PRO A 154 42.09 -11.75 -16.06
CA PRO A 154 42.58 -10.81 -17.06
C PRO A 154 42.73 -11.44 -18.47
N GLY A 155 43.14 -12.71 -18.54
CA GLY A 155 43.29 -13.46 -19.79
C GLY A 155 42.00 -13.52 -20.59
N HIS A 156 40.90 -13.91 -19.95
CA HIS A 156 39.55 -13.94 -20.53
C HIS A 156 39.10 -12.58 -21.08
N ARG A 157 39.41 -11.47 -20.41
CA ARG A 157 39.04 -10.12 -20.88
C ARG A 157 39.80 -9.72 -22.14
N ILE A 158 41.02 -10.21 -22.33
CA ILE A 158 41.83 -9.99 -23.52
C ILE A 158 41.42 -10.98 -24.64
N GLY A 159 41.16 -12.23 -24.27
CA GLY A 159 40.82 -13.32 -25.18
C GLY A 159 39.40 -13.26 -25.75
N ASP A 160 38.40 -12.82 -24.96
CA ASP A 160 36.98 -12.73 -25.36
C ASP A 160 36.24 -11.62 -24.57
N ALA A 161 36.60 -10.36 -24.81
CA ALA A 161 35.98 -9.22 -24.14
C ALA A 161 34.43 -9.21 -24.24
N PRO A 162 33.78 -9.41 -25.41
CA PRO A 162 32.33 -9.30 -25.54
C PRO A 162 31.53 -10.24 -24.62
N ARG A 163 31.99 -11.48 -24.41
CA ARG A 163 31.31 -12.42 -23.49
C ARG A 163 31.42 -11.98 -22.04
N THR A 164 32.59 -11.49 -21.62
CA THR A 164 32.78 -11.01 -20.24
C THR A 164 31.82 -9.87 -19.91
N VAL A 165 31.57 -8.94 -20.85
CA VAL A 165 30.60 -7.84 -20.66
C VAL A 165 29.18 -8.34 -20.47
N ARG A 166 28.79 -9.39 -21.20
CA ARG A 166 27.44 -9.93 -21.13
C ARG A 166 27.15 -10.47 -19.74
N VAL A 167 28.06 -11.29 -19.20
CA VAL A 167 27.94 -11.85 -17.85
C VAL A 167 28.03 -10.76 -16.78
N GLU A 168 28.89 -9.73 -16.97
CA GLU A 168 28.90 -8.53 -16.10
C GLU A 168 27.52 -7.84 -16.08
N GLY A 169 26.84 -7.75 -17.23
CA GLY A 169 25.48 -7.24 -17.34
C GLY A 169 24.43 -8.09 -16.61
N ASP A 170 24.55 -9.42 -16.69
CA ASP A 170 23.68 -10.35 -15.95
C ASP A 170 23.88 -10.21 -14.43
N VAL A 171 25.11 -10.01 -13.95
CA VAL A 171 25.38 -9.75 -12.53
C VAL A 171 24.78 -8.42 -12.08
N ALA A 172 24.93 -7.36 -12.86
CA ALA A 172 24.29 -6.08 -12.55
C ALA A 172 22.75 -6.18 -12.53
N ALA A 173 22.16 -7.04 -13.35
CA ALA A 173 20.73 -7.35 -13.29
C ALA A 173 20.37 -8.09 -12.00
N CYS A 174 21.15 -9.10 -11.61
CA CYS A 174 21.01 -9.82 -10.35
C CYS A 174 21.12 -8.91 -9.12
N ASP A 175 22.06 -7.96 -9.09
CA ASP A 175 22.19 -7.01 -8.00
C ASP A 175 20.94 -6.12 -7.85
N ARG A 176 20.36 -5.68 -8.97
CA ARG A 176 19.08 -4.95 -8.96
C ARG A 176 17.91 -5.81 -8.48
N ILE A 177 17.89 -7.09 -8.86
CA ILE A 177 16.86 -8.04 -8.40
C ILE A 177 16.95 -8.22 -6.88
N ASP A 178 18.14 -8.41 -6.33
CA ASP A 178 18.33 -8.61 -4.89
C ASP A 178 17.91 -7.35 -4.10
N VAL A 179 18.30 -6.15 -4.54
CA VAL A 179 17.85 -4.88 -3.93
C VAL A 179 16.32 -4.75 -3.97
N SER A 180 15.70 -5.16 -5.07
CA SER A 180 14.24 -5.15 -5.21
C SER A 180 13.58 -6.19 -4.29
N ALA A 181 14.15 -7.39 -4.18
CA ALA A 181 13.69 -8.45 -3.29
C ALA A 181 13.79 -8.05 -1.81
N ASP A 182 14.87 -7.37 -1.41
CA ASP A 182 15.03 -6.82 -0.06
C ASP A 182 14.03 -5.69 0.21
N THR A 183 13.79 -4.84 -0.79
CA THR A 183 12.74 -3.81 -0.71
C THR A 183 11.37 -4.42 -0.49
N LEU A 184 11.01 -5.47 -1.25
CA LEU A 184 9.76 -6.20 -1.08
C LEU A 184 9.67 -6.90 0.27
N THR A 185 10.77 -7.49 0.74
CA THR A 185 10.86 -8.14 2.05
C THR A 185 10.57 -7.15 3.16
N THR A 186 11.25 -6.00 3.14
CA THR A 186 11.08 -4.92 4.12
C THR A 186 9.66 -4.36 4.06
N ALA A 187 9.15 -4.10 2.86
CA ALA A 187 7.80 -3.58 2.66
C ALA A 187 6.73 -4.55 3.16
N THR A 188 6.92 -5.86 2.99
CA THR A 188 6.00 -6.90 3.49
C THR A 188 6.00 -6.97 5.01
N ALA A 189 7.18 -6.84 5.64
CA ALA A 189 7.28 -6.79 7.10
C ALA A 189 6.60 -5.55 7.71
N LEU A 190 6.67 -4.41 7.01
CA LEU A 190 6.09 -3.14 7.47
C LEU A 190 4.66 -2.87 6.96
N ILE A 191 4.12 -3.76 6.11
CA ILE A 191 2.81 -3.58 5.46
C ILE A 191 2.77 -2.27 4.64
N ASP A 192 3.88 -1.94 3.96
CA ASP A 192 4.04 -0.71 3.18
C ASP A 192 3.72 -0.97 1.69
N VAL A 193 2.44 -0.85 1.34
CA VAL A 193 1.97 -1.05 -0.04
C VAL A 193 2.66 -0.13 -1.07
N PRO A 194 2.84 1.18 -0.81
CA PRO A 194 3.64 2.05 -1.69
C PRO A 194 5.05 1.50 -1.97
N ARG A 195 5.76 1.04 -0.95
CA ARG A 195 7.10 0.48 -1.12
C ARG A 195 7.08 -0.89 -1.81
N MET A 196 6.03 -1.70 -1.62
CA MET A 196 5.83 -2.92 -2.42
C MET A 196 5.69 -2.57 -3.90
N LYS A 197 4.92 -1.53 -4.23
CA LYS A 197 4.78 -1.04 -5.61
C LYS A 197 6.14 -0.63 -6.18
N THR A 198 6.95 0.13 -5.44
CA THR A 198 8.31 0.50 -5.85
C THR A 198 9.17 -0.74 -6.14
N GLY A 199 9.15 -1.76 -5.28
CA GLY A 199 9.89 -3.00 -5.52
C GLY A 199 9.43 -3.74 -6.79
N PHE A 200 8.11 -3.78 -7.05
CA PHE A 200 7.59 -4.37 -8.30
C PHE A 200 7.92 -3.54 -9.54
N ASP A 201 7.94 -2.21 -9.44
CA ASP A 201 8.32 -1.33 -10.54
C ASP A 201 9.82 -1.52 -10.89
N GLN A 202 10.68 -1.68 -9.89
CA GLN A 202 12.10 -2.02 -10.07
C GLN A 202 12.29 -3.39 -10.72
N LEU A 203 11.58 -4.43 -10.25
CA LEU A 203 11.60 -5.74 -10.90
C LEU A 203 11.07 -5.68 -12.34
N SER A 204 10.07 -4.83 -12.62
CA SER A 204 9.53 -4.64 -13.97
C SER A 204 10.57 -4.08 -14.93
N ALA A 205 11.45 -3.18 -14.47
CA ALA A 205 12.53 -2.66 -15.30
C ALA A 205 13.53 -3.77 -15.69
N VAL A 206 13.83 -4.70 -14.79
CA VAL A 206 14.72 -5.84 -15.09
C VAL A 206 14.01 -6.89 -15.94
N ALA A 207 12.73 -7.15 -15.68
CA ALA A 207 11.90 -8.07 -16.47
C ALA A 207 11.60 -7.58 -17.89
N ALA A 208 11.99 -6.36 -18.26
CA ALA A 208 11.95 -5.91 -19.65
C ALA A 208 12.92 -6.71 -20.54
N ASP A 209 13.98 -7.28 -19.96
CA ASP A 209 14.85 -8.25 -20.64
C ASP A 209 14.24 -9.66 -20.54
N PRO A 210 13.88 -10.30 -21.67
CA PRO A 210 13.34 -11.66 -21.69
C PRO A 210 14.26 -12.70 -21.03
N ASN A 211 15.57 -12.45 -21.03
CA ASN A 211 16.55 -13.38 -20.44
C ASN A 211 16.52 -13.41 -18.91
N GLN A 212 15.91 -12.39 -18.27
CA GLN A 212 15.89 -12.26 -16.81
C GLN A 212 14.58 -12.76 -16.18
N GLN A 213 13.64 -13.29 -16.97
CA GLN A 213 12.31 -13.69 -16.49
C GLN A 213 12.37 -14.71 -15.34
N GLN A 214 13.25 -15.71 -15.42
CA GLN A 214 13.36 -16.73 -14.37
C GLN A 214 13.98 -16.18 -13.09
N THR A 215 15.02 -15.36 -13.22
CA THR A 215 15.68 -14.68 -12.10
C THR A 215 14.72 -13.75 -11.36
N VAL A 216 13.95 -12.93 -12.09
CA VAL A 216 12.89 -12.09 -11.50
C VAL A 216 11.80 -12.97 -10.89
N GLY A 217 11.42 -14.06 -11.57
CA GLY A 217 10.44 -15.03 -11.08
C GLY A 217 10.78 -15.58 -9.69
N ARG A 218 12.05 -15.93 -9.46
CA ARG A 218 12.55 -16.37 -8.14
C ARG A 218 12.33 -15.33 -7.03
N ALA A 219 12.60 -14.05 -7.30
CA ALA A 219 12.33 -12.97 -6.34
C ALA A 219 10.84 -12.78 -6.07
N VAL A 220 9.99 -12.89 -7.11
CA VAL A 220 8.53 -12.87 -6.97
C VAL A 220 8.03 -14.06 -6.15
N ASP A 221 8.58 -15.25 -6.37
CA ASP A 221 8.18 -16.46 -5.65
C ASP A 221 8.55 -16.36 -4.16
N GLN A 222 9.69 -15.74 -3.83
CA GLN A 222 10.04 -15.41 -2.44
C GLN A 222 9.06 -14.41 -1.81
N PHE A 223 8.60 -13.41 -2.56
CA PHE A 223 7.55 -12.51 -2.08
C PHE A 223 6.24 -13.26 -1.81
N VAL A 224 5.83 -14.12 -2.75
CA VAL A 224 4.63 -14.97 -2.64
C VAL A 224 4.69 -15.90 -1.41
N ALA A 225 5.85 -16.49 -1.12
CA ALA A 225 6.06 -17.41 -0.01
C ALA A 225 5.82 -16.78 1.38
N ARG A 226 5.76 -15.45 1.48
CA ARG A 226 5.51 -14.74 2.75
C ARG A 226 4.03 -14.65 3.12
N PHE A 227 3.13 -15.10 2.25
CA PHE A 227 1.68 -15.03 2.47
C PHE A 227 1.09 -16.39 2.88
N PRO A 228 0.00 -16.40 3.69
CA PRO A 228 -0.71 -15.25 4.25
C PRO A 228 0.06 -14.57 5.39
N LEU A 229 -0.16 -13.27 5.59
CA LEU A 229 0.39 -12.56 6.75
C LEU A 229 -0.35 -13.01 8.02
N LYS A 230 0.32 -12.91 9.18
CA LYS A 230 -0.30 -13.22 10.48
C LYS A 230 -1.50 -12.33 10.77
N ASP A 231 -1.39 -11.04 10.41
CA ASP A 231 -2.50 -10.10 10.50
C ASP A 231 -3.42 -10.26 9.29
N SER A 232 -4.68 -10.59 9.56
CA SER A 232 -5.72 -10.77 8.53
C SER A 232 -6.11 -9.46 7.87
N CYS A 233 -6.14 -8.34 8.60
CA CYS A 233 -6.42 -7.02 8.04
C CYS A 233 -5.26 -6.55 7.15
N ALA A 234 -4.02 -6.76 7.57
CA ALA A 234 -2.85 -6.46 6.75
C ALA A 234 -2.84 -7.26 5.43
N SER A 235 -3.21 -8.54 5.50
CA SER A 235 -3.36 -9.38 4.30
C SER A 235 -4.39 -8.80 3.31
N LEU A 236 -5.46 -8.17 3.80
CA LEU A 236 -6.45 -7.52 2.93
C LEU A 236 -5.90 -6.32 2.18
N GLU A 237 -5.09 -5.49 2.81
CA GLU A 237 -4.50 -4.33 2.15
C GLU A 237 -3.62 -4.75 0.97
N VAL A 238 -2.79 -5.77 1.18
CA VAL A 238 -1.91 -6.30 0.12
C VAL A 238 -2.72 -6.98 -0.98
N THR A 239 -3.68 -7.85 -0.64
CA THR A 239 -4.52 -8.52 -1.66
C THR A 239 -5.37 -7.53 -2.46
N ASN A 240 -5.85 -6.45 -1.83
CA ASN A 240 -6.57 -5.39 -2.53
C ASN A 240 -5.67 -4.68 -3.54
N TRP A 241 -4.45 -4.34 -3.17
CA TRP A 241 -3.47 -3.78 -4.11
C TRP A 241 -3.18 -4.74 -5.26
N LEU A 242 -2.84 -6.00 -4.99
CA LEU A 242 -2.59 -7.03 -6.01
C LEU A 242 -3.75 -7.15 -6.99
N ARG A 243 -4.99 -7.19 -6.50
CA ARG A 243 -6.22 -7.27 -7.31
C ARG A 243 -6.42 -6.07 -8.22
N THR A 244 -6.07 -4.86 -7.76
CA THR A 244 -6.27 -3.61 -8.52
C THR A 244 -5.12 -3.29 -9.47
N ARG A 245 -3.99 -3.99 -9.34
CA ARG A 245 -2.83 -3.79 -10.19
C ARG A 245 -3.13 -4.21 -11.63
N LYS A 246 -2.73 -3.39 -12.59
CA LYS A 246 -2.83 -3.72 -14.02
C LYS A 246 -1.89 -4.89 -14.34
N PRO A 247 -2.38 -5.98 -14.96
CA PRO A 247 -1.52 -7.07 -15.42
C PRO A 247 -0.51 -6.59 -16.47
N VAL A 248 0.71 -7.12 -16.42
CA VAL A 248 1.81 -6.77 -17.32
C VAL A 248 2.16 -7.90 -18.31
N GLY A 249 1.61 -9.10 -18.11
CA GLY A 249 1.76 -10.25 -19.00
C GLY A 249 3.04 -11.05 -18.78
N ASN A 250 3.66 -10.97 -17.61
CA ASN A 250 4.91 -11.67 -17.30
C ASN A 250 4.93 -12.26 -15.89
N VAL A 251 6.11 -12.73 -15.43
CA VAL A 251 6.27 -13.38 -14.11
C VAL A 251 5.77 -12.54 -12.93
N LEU A 252 5.69 -11.22 -13.06
CA LEU A 252 5.21 -10.32 -12.02
C LEU A 252 3.71 -10.48 -11.74
N ASP A 253 2.92 -11.11 -12.62
CA ASP A 253 1.48 -11.30 -12.41
C ASP A 253 1.15 -12.54 -11.58
N ARG A 254 2.12 -13.44 -11.35
CA ARG A 254 1.93 -14.66 -10.54
C ARG A 254 1.29 -14.41 -9.16
N PRO A 255 1.64 -13.35 -8.39
CA PRO A 255 1.03 -13.10 -7.08
C PRO A 255 -0.49 -12.91 -7.12
N ASN A 256 -1.07 -12.51 -8.26
CA ASN A 256 -2.52 -12.34 -8.39
C ASN A 256 -3.29 -13.66 -8.17
N ALA A 257 -2.65 -14.81 -8.45
CA ALA A 257 -3.25 -16.12 -8.20
C ALA A 257 -3.38 -16.46 -6.70
N LEU A 258 -2.71 -15.72 -5.81
CA LEU A 258 -2.84 -15.87 -4.36
C LEU A 258 -4.10 -15.23 -3.80
N VAL A 259 -4.56 -14.13 -4.42
CA VAL A 259 -5.70 -13.33 -3.94
C VAL A 259 -6.91 -14.20 -3.61
N PRO A 260 -7.45 -15.04 -4.51
CA PRO A 260 -8.61 -15.87 -4.18
C PRO A 260 -8.33 -16.98 -3.14
N LYS A 261 -7.06 -17.30 -2.85
CA LYS A 261 -6.67 -18.31 -1.84
C LYS A 261 -6.58 -17.70 -0.43
N ILE A 262 -6.18 -16.44 -0.33
CA ILE A 262 -5.93 -15.75 0.94
C ILE A 262 -7.14 -14.92 1.37
N GLU A 263 -7.71 -14.16 0.44
CA GLU A 263 -8.69 -13.11 0.73
C GLU A 263 -9.92 -13.61 1.51
N PRO A 264 -10.49 -14.81 1.27
CA PRO A 264 -11.61 -15.30 2.08
C PRO A 264 -11.30 -15.45 3.57
N ASN A 265 -10.11 -15.95 3.92
CA ASN A 265 -9.67 -16.07 5.31
C ASN A 265 -9.32 -14.71 5.91
N ALA A 266 -8.64 -13.86 5.13
CA ALA A 266 -8.27 -12.51 5.55
C ALA A 266 -9.51 -11.63 5.83
N LEU A 267 -10.54 -11.69 4.97
CA LEU A 267 -11.81 -10.97 5.15
C LEU A 267 -12.52 -11.43 6.42
N LEU A 268 -12.61 -12.74 6.64
CA LEU A 268 -13.25 -13.29 7.83
C LEU A 268 -12.49 -12.89 9.11
N GLY A 269 -11.17 -13.10 9.12
CA GLY A 269 -10.33 -12.80 10.29
C GLY A 269 -10.29 -11.31 10.62
N CYS A 270 -10.22 -10.44 9.60
CA CYS A 270 -10.26 -9.00 9.84
C CYS A 270 -11.65 -8.54 10.33
N ALA A 271 -12.74 -9.07 9.77
CA ALA A 271 -14.08 -8.78 10.23
C ALA A 271 -14.28 -9.20 11.70
N ASP A 272 -13.78 -10.38 12.09
CA ASP A 272 -13.80 -10.85 13.48
C ASP A 272 -12.99 -9.94 14.41
N ALA A 273 -11.83 -9.45 13.96
CA ALA A 273 -11.01 -8.51 14.74
C ALA A 273 -11.70 -7.16 14.94
N GLN A 274 -12.41 -6.65 13.93
CA GLN A 274 -13.23 -5.43 14.07
C GLN A 274 -14.42 -5.65 15.02
N ALA A 275 -15.08 -6.80 14.91
CA ALA A 275 -16.16 -7.19 15.83
C ALA A 275 -15.68 -7.27 17.28
N ALA A 276 -14.49 -7.83 17.52
CA ALA A 276 -13.87 -7.89 18.85
C ALA A 276 -13.61 -6.50 19.46
N LYS A 277 -13.34 -5.50 18.61
CA LYS A 277 -13.20 -4.08 19.01
C LYS A 277 -14.55 -3.35 19.13
N SER A 278 -15.68 -4.05 19.01
CA SER A 278 -17.03 -3.48 18.93
C SER A 278 -17.25 -2.51 17.75
N ASP A 279 -16.38 -2.54 16.74
CA ASP A 279 -16.57 -1.81 15.49
C ASP A 279 -17.45 -2.63 14.54
N TRP A 280 -18.72 -2.72 14.90
CA TRP A 280 -19.70 -3.53 14.18
C TRP A 280 -19.99 -3.00 12.77
N VAL A 281 -19.76 -1.72 12.50
CA VAL A 281 -19.98 -1.12 11.17
C VAL A 281 -18.92 -1.63 10.19
N ASN A 282 -17.64 -1.55 10.56
CA ASN A 282 -16.56 -2.06 9.72
C ASN A 282 -16.58 -3.59 9.64
N ALA A 283 -16.85 -4.29 10.75
CA ALA A 283 -17.02 -5.74 10.74
C ALA A 283 -18.12 -6.19 9.76
N ARG A 284 -19.29 -5.53 9.79
CA ARG A 284 -20.39 -5.82 8.86
C ARG A 284 -19.97 -5.64 7.41
N SER A 285 -19.30 -4.54 7.07
CA SER A 285 -18.84 -4.25 5.72
C SER A 285 -17.94 -5.37 5.17
N MET A 286 -17.00 -5.84 5.99
CA MET A 286 -16.07 -6.90 5.62
C MET A 286 -16.76 -8.27 5.50
N TYR A 287 -17.68 -8.62 6.43
CA TYR A 287 -18.48 -9.85 6.28
C TYR A 287 -19.35 -9.80 5.02
N GLN A 288 -19.97 -8.66 4.70
CA GLN A 288 -20.77 -8.49 3.48
C GLN A 288 -19.91 -8.62 2.22
N LEU A 289 -18.71 -8.04 2.23
CA LEU A 289 -17.75 -8.15 1.13
C LEU A 289 -17.34 -9.61 0.89
N LEU A 290 -17.10 -10.38 1.96
CA LEU A 290 -16.80 -11.81 1.87
C LEU A 290 -17.95 -12.60 1.25
N VAL A 291 -19.18 -12.36 1.70
CA VAL A 291 -20.37 -13.05 1.19
C VAL A 291 -20.65 -12.71 -0.27
N SER A 292 -20.44 -11.45 -0.67
CA SER A 292 -20.71 -11.01 -2.04
C SER A 292 -19.62 -11.46 -3.02
N ARG A 293 -18.35 -11.34 -2.66
CA ARG A 293 -17.21 -11.65 -3.54
C ARG A 293 -16.92 -13.14 -3.61
N TYR A 294 -17.06 -13.87 -2.50
CA TYR A 294 -16.75 -15.30 -2.41
C TYR A 294 -17.92 -16.12 -1.86
N PRO A 295 -19.09 -16.13 -2.54
CA PRO A 295 -20.31 -16.73 -2.00
C PRO A 295 -20.22 -18.25 -1.75
N ARG A 296 -19.29 -18.93 -2.43
CA ARG A 296 -19.03 -20.38 -2.32
C ARG A 296 -17.86 -20.74 -1.39
N ALA A 297 -17.14 -19.77 -0.85
CA ALA A 297 -16.06 -20.04 0.09
C ALA A 297 -16.63 -20.56 1.42
N LYS A 298 -15.94 -21.50 2.07
CA LYS A 298 -16.37 -22.08 3.36
C LYS A 298 -16.59 -20.98 4.42
N GLN A 299 -15.77 -19.94 4.37
CA GLN A 299 -15.78 -18.77 5.24
C GLN A 299 -17.06 -17.93 5.10
N ALA A 300 -17.70 -17.95 3.92
CA ALA A 300 -18.91 -17.17 3.66
C ALA A 300 -20.09 -17.62 4.53
N VAL A 301 -20.14 -18.89 4.95
CA VAL A 301 -21.18 -19.40 5.85
C VAL A 301 -21.13 -18.67 7.19
N ARG A 302 -19.94 -18.60 7.81
CA ARG A 302 -19.73 -17.89 9.08
C ARG A 302 -19.91 -16.39 8.91
N ALA A 303 -19.48 -15.82 7.79
CA ALA A 303 -19.64 -14.41 7.49
C ALA A 303 -21.12 -13.98 7.43
N ARG A 304 -22.03 -14.81 6.87
CA ARG A 304 -23.48 -14.51 6.89
C ARG A 304 -24.01 -14.35 8.31
N SER A 305 -23.62 -15.24 9.23
CA SER A 305 -23.97 -15.10 10.65
C SER A 305 -23.33 -13.86 11.28
N GLY A 306 -22.09 -13.53 10.90
CA GLY A 306 -21.40 -12.30 11.27
C GLY A 306 -22.16 -11.04 10.86
N VAL A 307 -22.71 -10.98 9.63
CA VAL A 307 -23.56 -9.87 9.15
C VAL A 307 -24.79 -9.71 10.04
N GLN A 308 -25.47 -10.81 10.39
CA GLN A 308 -26.68 -10.76 11.22
C GLN A 308 -26.36 -10.27 12.64
N ASN A 309 -25.29 -10.79 13.24
CA ASN A 309 -24.84 -10.35 14.56
C ASN A 309 -24.46 -8.87 14.55
N ALA A 310 -23.69 -8.42 13.54
CA ALA A 310 -23.32 -7.02 13.43
C ALA A 310 -24.54 -6.09 13.26
N ASN A 311 -25.54 -6.49 12.46
CA ASN A 311 -26.79 -5.75 12.35
C ASN A 311 -27.53 -5.64 13.70
N TYR A 312 -27.60 -6.73 14.45
CA TYR A 312 -28.19 -6.75 15.79
C TYR A 312 -27.47 -5.79 16.74
N GLN A 313 -26.13 -5.82 16.76
CA GLN A 313 -25.33 -4.97 17.65
C GLN A 313 -25.43 -3.48 17.27
N ILE A 314 -25.41 -3.16 15.98
CA ILE A 314 -25.65 -1.79 15.49
C ILE A 314 -27.04 -1.30 15.92
N LEU A 315 -28.07 -2.15 15.80
CA LEU A 315 -29.42 -1.81 16.24
C LEU A 315 -29.49 -1.58 17.76
N GLN A 316 -28.85 -2.43 18.56
CA GLN A 316 -28.78 -2.28 20.02
C GLN A 316 -28.09 -0.97 20.41
N ALA A 317 -26.96 -0.63 19.79
CA ALA A 317 -26.27 0.63 20.04
C ALA A 317 -27.16 1.85 19.72
N LYS A 318 -27.88 1.80 18.60
CA LYS A 318 -28.86 2.84 18.22
C LYS A 318 -29.97 2.98 19.27
N VAL A 319 -30.53 1.87 19.73
CA VAL A 319 -31.58 1.85 20.76
C VAL A 319 -31.10 2.45 22.08
N ARG A 320 -29.89 2.10 22.53
CA ARG A 320 -29.29 2.68 23.74
C ARG A 320 -29.09 4.18 23.60
N ALA A 321 -28.64 4.65 22.43
CA ALA A 321 -28.49 6.07 22.15
C ALA A 321 -29.83 6.82 22.12
N GLU A 322 -30.89 6.23 21.54
CA GLU A 322 -32.26 6.78 21.60
C GLU A 322 -32.72 6.94 23.06
N LEU A 323 -32.55 5.89 23.89
CA LEU A 323 -32.93 5.93 25.30
C LEU A 323 -32.18 7.00 26.10
N ALA A 324 -30.86 7.07 25.95
CA ALA A 324 -30.03 8.05 26.64
C ALA A 324 -30.46 9.49 26.30
N ARG A 325 -30.69 9.76 25.01
CA ARG A 325 -31.15 11.07 24.55
C ARG A 325 -32.51 11.44 25.14
N VAL A 326 -33.46 10.51 25.12
CA VAL A 326 -34.80 10.76 25.65
C VAL A 326 -34.76 10.95 27.17
N ARG A 327 -34.01 10.13 27.91
CA ARG A 327 -33.84 10.29 29.37
C ARG A 327 -33.31 11.67 29.72
N ASN A 328 -32.25 12.13 29.02
CA ASN A 328 -31.67 13.45 29.24
C ASN A 328 -32.66 14.58 28.95
N LEU A 329 -33.42 14.49 27.86
CA LEU A 329 -34.43 15.49 27.50
C LEU A 329 -35.61 15.53 28.48
N VAL A 330 -36.01 14.37 29.01
CA VAL A 330 -37.06 14.29 30.02
C VAL A 330 -36.59 14.89 31.34
N SER A 331 -35.39 14.52 31.81
CA SER A 331 -34.87 15.02 33.08
C SER A 331 -34.57 16.52 33.08
N SER A 332 -34.20 17.08 31.93
CA SER A 332 -33.94 18.53 31.78
C SER A 332 -35.19 19.36 31.44
N GLY A 333 -36.35 18.72 31.24
CA GLY A 333 -37.56 19.38 30.72
C GLY A 333 -37.51 19.74 29.22
N GLY A 334 -36.39 19.52 28.53
CA GLY A 334 -36.19 19.87 27.11
C GLY A 334 -37.01 19.05 26.11
N TYR A 335 -37.58 17.91 26.52
CA TYR A 335 -38.37 17.03 25.64
C TYR A 335 -39.56 17.78 25.02
N CYS A 336 -40.22 18.66 25.77
CA CYS A 336 -41.40 19.40 25.32
C CYS A 336 -41.11 20.43 24.22
N SER A 337 -39.86 20.85 24.09
CA SER A 337 -39.41 21.76 23.03
C SER A 337 -38.88 20.98 21.82
N THR A 338 -38.20 19.86 22.06
CA THR A 338 -37.58 19.05 20.99
C THR A 338 -37.88 17.55 21.20
N PRO A 339 -39.11 17.10 20.89
CA PRO A 339 -39.51 15.72 21.11
C PRO A 339 -38.66 14.76 20.29
N ARG A 340 -38.28 13.64 20.91
CA ARG A 340 -37.46 12.59 20.29
C ARG A 340 -38.10 11.23 20.47
N LYS A 341 -38.02 10.41 19.42
CA LYS A 341 -38.51 9.04 19.47
C LYS A 341 -37.62 8.15 20.34
N TYR A 342 -38.24 7.16 20.97
CA TYR A 342 -37.60 5.99 21.53
C TYR A 342 -38.31 4.74 20.96
N SER A 343 -37.73 4.13 19.94
CA SER A 343 -38.40 3.11 19.12
C SER A 343 -38.90 1.88 19.90
N PRO A 344 -38.24 1.42 20.99
CA PRO A 344 -38.74 0.34 21.84
C PRO A 344 -39.85 0.73 22.82
N ALA A 345 -40.22 2.02 22.94
CA ALA A 345 -41.26 2.44 23.89
C ALA A 345 -42.56 1.61 23.73
N PRO A 346 -43.31 1.38 24.83
CA PRO A 346 -44.60 0.71 24.79
C PRO A 346 -45.53 1.30 23.73
N ARG A 347 -46.23 0.44 22.99
CA ARG A 347 -47.26 0.87 22.04
C ARG A 347 -48.48 1.38 22.81
N LEU A 348 -49.18 2.35 22.23
CA LEU A 348 -50.47 2.79 22.76
C LEU A 348 -51.50 1.68 22.66
N ARG A 349 -52.22 1.42 23.75
CA ARG A 349 -53.26 0.39 23.86
C ARG A 349 -54.53 0.97 24.49
N GLY A 350 -55.64 0.25 24.41
CA GLY A 350 -56.84 0.55 25.19
C GLY A 350 -56.53 0.51 26.69
N GLY A 351 -57.21 1.36 27.48
CA GLY A 351 -56.95 1.54 28.90
C GLY A 351 -55.83 2.56 29.18
N VAL A 352 -55.16 2.38 30.32
CA VAL A 352 -54.16 3.33 30.85
C VAL A 352 -52.82 3.19 30.10
N ASN A 353 -52.37 4.30 29.51
CA ASN A 353 -51.06 4.45 28.91
C ASN A 353 -50.19 5.33 29.81
N ARG A 354 -49.17 4.73 30.42
CA ARG A 354 -48.27 5.46 31.33
C ARG A 354 -47.58 6.61 30.61
N ALA A 355 -47.51 7.75 31.29
CA ALA A 355 -46.94 8.97 30.77
C ALA A 355 -45.88 9.54 31.72
N VAL A 356 -44.85 10.14 31.14
CA VAL A 356 -44.01 11.11 31.83
C VAL A 356 -44.72 12.46 31.77
N PHE A 357 -44.93 13.10 32.92
CA PHE A 357 -45.50 14.45 32.99
C PHE A 357 -44.39 15.47 33.20
N SER A 358 -44.40 16.53 32.38
CA SER A 358 -43.45 17.65 32.46
C SER A 358 -44.23 18.95 32.55
N GLY A 359 -43.93 19.78 33.55
CA GLY A 359 -44.65 21.02 33.85
C GLY A 359 -45.86 20.83 34.77
N ALA A 360 -46.43 21.96 35.22
CA ALA A 360 -47.57 22.05 36.12
C ALA A 360 -47.50 21.07 37.31
N SER A 361 -46.35 21.05 38.00
CA SER A 361 -46.03 20.08 39.07
C SER A 361 -47.03 20.12 40.22
N GLU A 362 -47.66 21.27 40.48
CA GLU A 362 -48.73 21.42 41.46
C GLU A 362 -49.92 20.46 41.23
N TYR A 363 -50.21 20.15 39.97
CA TYR A 363 -51.29 19.21 39.59
C TYR A 363 -50.74 17.84 39.23
N THR A 364 -49.68 17.78 38.43
CA THR A 364 -49.15 16.52 37.89
C THR A 364 -48.51 15.64 38.97
N SER A 365 -48.03 16.23 40.08
CA SER A 365 -47.55 15.46 41.25
C SER A 365 -48.67 14.69 41.96
N LYS A 366 -49.91 15.19 41.93
CA LYS A 366 -51.10 14.62 42.57
C LYS A 366 -51.79 13.53 41.73
N LEU A 367 -51.28 13.24 40.54
CA LEU A 367 -51.84 12.22 39.65
C LEU A 367 -51.56 10.79 40.17
N PRO A 368 -52.45 9.82 39.88
CA PRO A 368 -52.24 8.43 40.29
C PRO A 368 -50.93 7.84 39.77
N SER A 369 -50.24 7.07 40.60
CA SER A 369 -48.98 6.42 40.22
C SER A 369 -49.13 5.47 39.03
N GLN A 370 -50.30 4.83 38.86
CA GLN A 370 -50.55 3.96 37.70
C GLN A 370 -50.55 4.70 36.36
N TRP A 371 -50.74 6.03 36.34
CA TRP A 371 -50.68 6.85 35.12
C TRP A 371 -49.28 7.38 34.86
N LYS A 372 -48.42 7.40 35.87
CA LYS A 372 -47.07 7.95 35.80
C LYS A 372 -46.06 6.87 35.44
N GLY A 373 -45.25 7.13 34.43
CA GLY A 373 -44.01 6.40 34.25
C GLY A 373 -42.91 7.00 35.11
N THR A 374 -42.05 6.14 35.66
CA THR A 374 -40.89 6.60 36.46
C THR A 374 -39.76 7.07 35.55
N THR A 375 -39.63 6.51 34.34
CA THR A 375 -38.69 6.98 33.34
C THR A 375 -39.25 6.81 31.92
N ALA A 376 -38.52 7.30 30.92
CA ALA A 376 -38.85 7.13 29.52
C ALA A 376 -38.93 5.65 29.07
N ASP A 377 -38.27 4.72 29.76
CA ASP A 377 -38.28 3.30 29.38
C ASP A 377 -39.62 2.59 29.63
N ASN A 378 -40.43 3.07 30.57
CA ASN A 378 -41.70 2.45 30.97
C ASN A 378 -42.93 3.32 30.65
N SER A 379 -42.77 4.29 29.77
CA SER A 379 -43.82 5.24 29.38
C SER A 379 -44.15 5.12 27.90
N ALA A 380 -45.44 5.12 27.57
CA ALA A 380 -45.90 5.22 26.18
C ALA A 380 -45.99 6.68 25.72
N LEU A 381 -46.14 7.61 26.68
CA LEU A 381 -46.48 9.00 26.43
C LEU A 381 -45.52 9.96 27.15
N VAL A 382 -45.39 11.17 26.61
CA VAL A 382 -44.90 12.35 27.33
C VAL A 382 -45.97 13.43 27.26
N VAL A 383 -46.43 13.88 28.43
CA VAL A 383 -47.43 14.93 28.59
C VAL A 383 -46.73 16.20 29.04
N CYS A 384 -46.73 17.19 28.17
CA CYS A 384 -46.16 18.50 28.40
C CYS A 384 -47.27 19.47 28.79
N ALA A 385 -47.31 19.85 30.06
CA ALA A 385 -48.19 20.88 30.58
C ALA A 385 -47.49 22.24 30.53
N GLY A 386 -48.13 23.22 29.90
CA GLY A 386 -47.67 24.61 29.90
C GLY A 386 -48.09 25.34 31.16
N GLU A 387 -47.83 26.65 31.15
CA GLU A 387 -48.27 27.56 32.21
C GLU A 387 -49.80 27.60 32.28
N GLU A 388 -50.30 27.68 33.50
CA GLU A 388 -51.73 27.78 33.75
C GLU A 388 -52.26 29.17 33.41
N THR A 389 -53.54 29.21 33.02
CA THR A 389 -54.29 30.45 32.80
C THR A 389 -55.67 30.28 33.41
N GLN A 390 -56.41 31.38 33.55
CA GLN A 390 -57.84 31.29 33.85
C GLN A 390 -58.58 30.61 32.69
N GLY A 391 -59.53 29.76 33.06
CA GLY A 391 -60.37 28.98 32.18
C GLY A 391 -61.80 29.51 32.15
N THR A 392 -62.77 28.60 32.11
CA THR A 392 -64.19 28.99 32.10
C THR A 392 -64.62 29.55 33.46
N ALA A 393 -65.31 30.69 33.47
CA ALA A 393 -65.95 31.22 34.67
C ALA A 393 -66.95 30.22 35.25
N VAL A 394 -66.91 30.01 36.55
CA VAL A 394 -67.77 29.07 37.27
C VAL A 394 -68.88 29.81 38.01
N ARG A 395 -68.51 30.80 38.83
CA ARG A 395 -69.47 31.55 39.67
C ARG A 395 -68.86 32.84 40.18
N THR A 396 -69.68 33.89 40.25
CA THR A 396 -69.32 35.15 40.92
C THR A 396 -69.98 35.19 42.30
N CYS A 397 -69.21 35.58 43.32
CA CYS A 397 -69.69 35.66 44.70
C CYS A 397 -69.36 37.01 45.32
N ARG A 398 -70.29 37.50 46.15
CA ARG A 398 -70.18 38.76 46.86
C ARG A 398 -69.48 38.55 48.20
N TYR A 399 -68.53 39.43 48.51
CA TYR A 399 -67.82 39.48 49.77
C TYR A 399 -67.96 40.85 50.39
N THR A 400 -68.26 40.86 51.69
CA THR A 400 -68.36 42.07 52.50
C THR A 400 -67.13 42.17 53.40
N PRO A 401 -66.48 43.33 53.52
CA PRO A 401 -65.34 43.50 54.41
C PRO A 401 -65.69 43.18 55.88
N PHE A 402 -64.71 42.65 56.62
CA PHE A 402 -64.88 42.42 58.06
C PHE A 402 -65.00 43.77 58.79
N ILE A 403 -65.89 43.83 59.77
CA ILE A 403 -66.29 45.06 60.48
C ILE A 403 -65.05 45.84 60.96
N GLY A 404 -64.99 47.14 60.64
CA GLY A 404 -63.88 48.05 60.99
C GLY A 404 -62.92 48.38 59.83
N SER A 405 -63.01 47.66 58.71
CA SER A 405 -62.33 48.01 57.45
C SER A 405 -63.31 48.73 56.54
N GLY A 406 -63.15 50.04 56.33
CA GLY A 406 -64.11 50.89 55.59
C GLY A 406 -64.25 50.62 54.08
N GLY A 407 -64.31 49.35 53.66
CA GLY A 407 -64.38 48.93 52.26
C GLY A 407 -65.82 48.74 51.75
N SER A 408 -65.96 48.75 50.43
CA SER A 408 -67.19 48.37 49.71
C SER A 408 -67.23 46.88 49.44
N ASP A 409 -68.42 46.36 49.15
CA ASP A 409 -68.59 44.99 48.69
C ASP A 409 -67.74 44.69 47.45
N THR A 410 -67.14 43.50 47.43
CA THR A 410 -66.36 43.02 46.30
C THR A 410 -67.05 41.82 45.68
N TRP A 411 -67.19 41.84 44.36
CA TRP A 411 -67.64 40.69 43.59
C TRP A 411 -66.41 39.97 43.02
N VAL A 412 -66.23 38.71 43.44
CA VAL A 412 -65.11 37.88 42.97
C VAL A 412 -65.65 36.78 42.08
N THR A 413 -65.17 36.72 40.84
CA THR A 413 -65.49 35.67 39.87
C THR A 413 -64.46 34.54 39.98
N PHE A 414 -64.95 33.33 40.20
CA PHE A 414 -64.11 32.14 40.28
C PHE A 414 -64.04 31.44 38.92
N TYR A 415 -62.82 31.20 38.43
CA TYR A 415 -62.54 30.55 37.15
C TYR A 415 -61.98 29.15 37.34
N LYS A 416 -62.28 28.23 36.41
CA LYS A 416 -61.57 26.95 36.34
C LYS A 416 -60.10 27.21 35.99
N ILE A 417 -59.21 26.36 36.47
CA ILE A 417 -57.80 26.43 36.11
C ILE A 417 -57.63 25.79 34.73
N GLN A 418 -57.10 26.55 33.77
CA GLN A 418 -56.82 26.06 32.43
C GLN A 418 -55.35 25.70 32.26
N VAL A 419 -55.05 24.48 31.82
CA VAL A 419 -53.68 24.05 31.54
C VAL A 419 -53.57 23.60 30.07
N PRO A 420 -52.81 24.31 29.21
CA PRO A 420 -52.53 23.84 27.86
C PRO A 420 -51.62 22.63 27.92
N VAL A 421 -52.01 21.55 27.24
CA VAL A 421 -51.27 20.29 27.23
C VAL A 421 -50.98 19.82 25.81
N ARG A 422 -49.76 19.29 25.64
CA ARG A 422 -49.32 18.59 24.42
C ARG A 422 -48.92 17.17 24.80
N VAL A 423 -49.50 16.19 24.12
CA VAL A 423 -49.25 14.76 24.36
C VAL A 423 -48.47 14.20 23.18
N TYR A 424 -47.30 13.66 23.47
CA TYR A 424 -46.43 13.01 22.48
C TYR A 424 -46.42 11.51 22.69
N GLU A 425 -46.52 10.73 21.61
CA GLU A 425 -46.22 9.30 21.64
C GLU A 425 -44.71 9.11 21.67
N LEU A 426 -44.20 8.47 22.72
CA LEU A 426 -42.75 8.33 22.92
C LEU A 426 -42.11 7.44 21.85
N ARG A 427 -42.85 6.42 21.37
CA ARG A 427 -42.37 5.47 20.36
C ARG A 427 -41.99 6.13 19.04
N THR A 428 -42.77 7.11 18.62
CA THR A 428 -42.62 7.79 17.32
C THR A 428 -42.08 9.21 17.47
N GLY A 429 -42.14 9.80 18.67
CA GLY A 429 -41.85 11.20 18.94
C GLY A 429 -42.91 12.16 18.39
N ARG A 430 -44.04 11.65 17.90
CA ARG A 430 -45.08 12.47 17.25
C ARG A 430 -46.04 13.05 18.28
N LEU A 431 -46.48 14.29 18.03
CA LEU A 431 -47.59 14.90 18.74
C LEU A 431 -48.88 14.14 18.35
N ILE A 432 -49.56 13.58 19.34
CA ILE A 432 -50.81 12.82 19.12
C ILE A 432 -52.04 13.57 19.60
N ARG A 433 -51.88 14.53 20.51
CA ARG A 433 -52.99 15.33 21.03
C ARG A 433 -52.51 16.68 21.56
N THR A 434 -53.29 17.71 21.27
CA THR A 434 -53.22 19.00 21.96
C THR A 434 -54.56 19.25 22.63
N SER A 435 -54.56 19.77 23.85
CA SER A 435 -55.79 20.07 24.58
C SER A 435 -55.59 21.24 25.53
N LYS A 436 -56.70 21.87 25.95
CA LYS A 436 -56.73 22.84 27.04
C LYS A 436 -57.53 22.18 28.17
N LEU A 437 -56.83 21.63 29.16
CA LEU A 437 -57.49 21.01 30.30
C LEU A 437 -58.17 22.08 31.13
N GLN A 438 -59.34 21.76 31.70
CA GLN A 438 -60.09 22.63 32.59
C GLN A 438 -60.26 21.89 33.92
N ILE A 439 -59.52 22.32 34.94
CA ILE A 439 -59.57 21.73 36.28
C ILE A 439 -60.64 22.47 37.07
N SER A 440 -61.65 21.72 37.51
CA SER A 440 -62.72 22.27 38.36
C SER A 440 -62.33 22.19 39.84
N GLY A 441 -63.05 22.92 40.69
CA GLY A 441 -62.75 22.97 42.12
C GLY A 441 -63.88 23.61 42.90
N SER A 442 -63.70 23.74 44.21
CA SER A 442 -64.63 24.48 45.07
C SER A 442 -64.52 25.97 44.80
N VAL A 443 -65.66 26.67 44.85
CA VAL A 443 -65.80 28.10 44.61
C VAL A 443 -66.51 28.78 45.76
N CYS A 444 -66.23 30.06 45.95
CA CYS A 444 -66.83 30.90 46.99
C CYS A 444 -66.56 30.41 48.42
N PRO A 445 -65.29 30.41 48.88
CA PRO A 445 -64.99 30.20 50.29
C PRO A 445 -65.72 31.23 51.16
N ALA A 446 -65.92 30.92 52.45
CA ALA A 446 -66.56 31.86 53.38
C ALA A 446 -65.76 33.15 53.58
N THR A 447 -64.44 33.09 53.42
CA THR A 447 -63.50 34.20 53.61
C THR A 447 -62.46 34.20 52.50
N ILE A 448 -62.14 35.39 51.97
CA ILE A 448 -61.00 35.62 51.08
C ILE A 448 -59.96 36.48 51.78
N THR A 449 -58.68 36.15 51.60
CA THR A 449 -57.55 36.90 52.16
C THR A 449 -56.84 37.62 51.04
N TYR A 450 -56.47 38.88 51.25
CA TYR A 450 -55.70 39.69 50.31
C TYR A 450 -54.66 40.53 51.06
N THR A 451 -53.56 40.86 50.38
CA THR A 451 -52.49 41.66 50.96
C THR A 451 -52.84 43.14 50.89
N THR A 452 -52.59 43.87 51.97
CA THR A 452 -52.73 45.33 52.05
C THR A 452 -51.35 45.99 52.01
N TYR A 453 -51.20 47.08 51.28
CA TYR A 453 -50.00 47.92 51.25
C TYR A 453 -50.36 49.33 51.74
N ASN A 454 -49.65 49.82 52.77
CA ASN A 454 -49.92 51.12 53.41
C ASN A 454 -51.39 51.30 53.86
N GLY A 455 -52.02 50.23 54.36
CA GLY A 455 -53.41 50.27 54.84
C GLY A 455 -54.48 50.21 53.74
N VAL A 456 -54.08 50.15 52.46
CA VAL A 456 -54.99 50.00 51.31
C VAL A 456 -54.71 48.65 50.66
N GLY A 457 -55.75 47.83 50.49
CA GLY A 457 -55.66 46.60 49.72
C GLY A 457 -56.95 46.35 48.97
N PHE A 458 -56.81 45.84 47.76
CA PHE A 458 -57.94 45.45 46.93
C PHE A 458 -57.91 43.94 46.77
N PRO A 459 -58.96 43.21 47.19
CA PRO A 459 -59.07 41.79 46.88
C PRO A 459 -59.06 41.58 45.38
N ASP A 460 -58.40 40.51 44.93
CA ASP A 460 -58.49 40.10 43.53
C ASP A 460 -59.95 39.75 43.19
N THR A 461 -60.47 40.44 42.18
CA THR A 461 -61.83 40.25 41.65
C THR A 461 -61.94 38.99 40.78
N GLU A 462 -60.81 38.36 40.46
CA GLU A 462 -60.75 37.12 39.71
C GLU A 462 -59.90 36.10 40.44
N GLN A 463 -60.46 34.94 40.76
CA GLN A 463 -59.71 33.90 41.49
C GLN A 463 -59.88 32.55 40.80
N ASP A 464 -58.86 31.70 40.92
CA ASP A 464 -58.99 30.31 40.49
C ASP A 464 -59.81 29.50 41.51
N VAL A 465 -60.53 28.50 41.00
CA VAL A 465 -61.16 27.49 41.83
C VAL A 465 -60.12 26.74 42.66
N LYS A 466 -60.48 26.29 43.86
CA LYS A 466 -59.58 25.42 44.66
C LYS A 466 -59.76 23.95 44.24
N PRO A 467 -58.80 23.32 43.55
CA PRO A 467 -58.99 21.99 43.00
C PRO A 467 -58.88 20.89 44.07
N THR A 468 -59.47 19.73 43.79
CA THR A 468 -59.32 18.50 44.59
C THR A 468 -58.55 17.45 43.79
N ALA A 469 -58.02 16.41 44.46
CA ALA A 469 -57.37 15.31 43.75
C ALA A 469 -58.31 14.62 42.73
N ALA A 470 -59.61 14.55 43.03
CA ALA A 470 -60.61 13.97 42.13
C ALA A 470 -60.82 14.81 40.86
N THR A 471 -60.90 16.14 41.01
CA THR A 471 -61.10 17.04 39.85
C THR A 471 -59.85 17.16 38.99
N ILE A 472 -58.65 17.13 39.60
CA ILE A 472 -57.38 17.02 38.86
C ILE A 472 -57.34 15.70 38.07
N ARG A 473 -57.64 14.57 38.72
CA ARG A 473 -57.66 13.26 38.05
C ARG A 473 -58.63 13.24 36.88
N ALA A 474 -59.84 13.75 37.06
CA ALA A 474 -60.86 13.81 36.00
C ALA A 474 -60.40 14.63 34.78
N ALA A 475 -59.73 15.76 35.01
CA ALA A 475 -59.21 16.60 33.93
C ALA A 475 -58.10 15.90 33.11
N PHE A 476 -57.18 15.20 33.77
CA PHE A 476 -56.04 14.54 33.10
C PHE A 476 -56.36 13.15 32.53
N GLN A 477 -57.42 12.49 32.99
CA GLN A 477 -57.81 11.13 32.57
C GLN A 477 -57.84 10.92 31.04
N PRO A 478 -58.45 11.82 30.24
CA PRO A 478 -58.57 11.61 28.81
C PRO A 478 -57.24 11.60 28.07
N LEU A 479 -56.16 12.12 28.68
CA LEU A 479 -54.84 12.17 28.05
C LEU A 479 -54.12 10.82 28.08
N VAL A 480 -54.41 10.00 29.09
CA VAL A 480 -53.69 8.74 29.36
C VAL A 480 -54.57 7.51 29.25
N VAL A 481 -55.89 7.65 29.41
CA VAL A 481 -56.84 6.55 29.25
C VAL A 481 -57.44 6.60 27.85
N ARG A 482 -57.21 5.54 27.06
CA ARG A 482 -57.85 5.34 25.76
C ARG A 482 -59.07 4.42 25.90
N PRO A 483 -60.19 4.72 25.24
CA PRO A 483 -61.34 3.82 25.18
C PRO A 483 -60.98 2.49 24.50
#